data_AF-A0A967AZ42-F1
#
_entry.id   AF-A0A967AZ42-F1
#
_cell.length_a   1.000
_cell.length_b   1.000
_cell.length_c   1.000
_cell.angle_alpha   90.00
_cell.angle_beta   90.00
_cell.angle_gamma   90.00
#
_symmetry.space_group_name_H-M   'P 1'
#
loop_
_entity.id
_entity.type
_entity.pdbx_description
1 polymer ?
#
loop_
_entity_poly.entity_id
_entity_poly.type
_entity_poly.pdbx_seq_one_letter_code
_entity_poly.pdbx_strand_id
1 'polypeptide(L)'
;MPNRHPAILLPAAFALAVAPFAVTSSAAADTGPVTSNPPATFGPTWDSPRTAEQPVPVPNTPSCSVTVLTHGFDNFDVVKTPYTAPTCGTKGYAKAVLKLDGSVKGRQYDRLGRLDINGVRVLTTSTPEPSAAGITWHTEKDVTDLLPVLTKSGTSAMAIGNVVNDTYTGVFNVKVTIDFYIAQGPVKAASTADQVLPLAGTRSESGDLVGTITAPRSSERVTAQVYATGSGGGCEEFWDTSAPASTGYSCPDGLPYREVDVLIDGKLAGAALPIAYVYTGGWSNPFLWYNIPSPGAFNMAPLEYDLTPFVGVLNDGKAHEVRVQVAGGPSNGSGWSLAAVMQVWTDPLGRTLPAQLVSTSGSPAAIRSQVTGQNDNAGSVTMDARRSFTATGWVDTARGRVTTTVQRTLTNASRHTWTDGESRDDLDANWSDKQVVTSAEKNRKPSVATTALDWSKKGYITFLPHPGIPDAYDITTDLTIGINRDEQSTVYGRPQPGLTTTNTFTGQASWLYGVPREQRTASSHSKQVYTARTDGSAYRHTLEAVNGYFTVDEEQGR
;
A
#
# COMPACT_ATOMS: atom_id res chain seq x y z
N MET A 1 -28.24 32.14 -4.05
CA MET A 1 -27.28 31.46 -3.17
C MET A 1 -27.97 30.25 -2.57
N PRO A 2 -27.85 29.05 -3.16
CA PRO A 2 -28.33 27.83 -2.52
C PRO A 2 -27.15 27.02 -1.96
N ASN A 3 -27.25 26.76 -0.66
CA ASN A 3 -26.80 25.61 0.11
C ASN A 3 -25.50 24.91 -0.31
N ARG A 4 -24.42 25.31 0.39
CA ARG A 4 -23.20 24.53 0.55
C ARG A 4 -23.54 23.15 1.12
N HIS A 5 -23.26 22.07 0.40
CA HIS A 5 -23.15 20.73 0.99
C HIS A 5 -21.90 20.70 1.87
N PRO A 6 -22.02 20.49 3.19
CA PRO A 6 -20.85 20.51 4.05
C PRO A 6 -20.33 19.07 4.16
N ALA A 7 -19.16 18.82 3.56
CA ALA A 7 -18.30 17.75 4.03
C ALA A 7 -17.81 18.14 5.44
N ILE A 8 -18.40 17.57 6.49
CA ILE A 8 -18.06 17.90 7.89
C ILE A 8 -17.17 16.80 8.47
N LEU A 9 -15.87 17.14 8.55
CA LEU A 9 -14.89 16.63 9.52
C LEU A 9 -15.16 17.29 10.90
N LEU A 10 -15.08 16.58 12.04
CA LEU A 10 -14.63 17.11 13.36
C LEU A 10 -14.45 16.03 14.47
N PRO A 11 -13.66 16.29 15.55
CA PRO A 11 -12.96 15.28 16.38
C PRO A 11 -13.29 15.24 17.92
N ALA A 12 -12.79 14.15 18.57
CA ALA A 12 -12.21 13.99 19.93
C ALA A 12 -13.03 14.03 21.27
N ALA A 13 -12.77 13.04 22.16
CA ALA A 13 -12.14 13.16 23.51
C ALA A 13 -12.79 12.45 24.76
N PHE A 14 -11.98 11.60 25.41
CA PHE A 14 -11.83 11.16 26.84
C PHE A 14 -12.82 10.23 27.63
N ALA A 15 -12.23 9.09 28.08
CA ALA A 15 -12.12 8.53 29.47
C ALA A 15 -12.86 7.23 29.88
N LEU A 16 -12.06 6.14 29.93
CA LEU A 16 -11.92 5.01 30.89
C LEU A 16 -13.12 4.13 31.33
N ALA A 17 -13.01 2.82 31.04
CA ALA A 17 -12.79 1.76 32.04
C ALA A 17 -12.44 0.42 31.35
N VAL A 18 -11.29 -0.16 31.71
CA VAL A 18 -10.75 -1.42 31.15
C VAL A 18 -11.23 -2.60 31.99
N ALA A 19 -11.74 -3.67 31.37
CA ALA A 19 -11.90 -4.97 31.99
C ALA A 19 -11.21 -6.05 31.12
N PRO A 20 -10.42 -6.97 31.70
CA PRO A 20 -9.68 -7.96 30.94
C PRO A 20 -10.58 -9.16 30.61
N PHE A 21 -10.66 -9.55 29.35
CA PHE A 21 -11.17 -10.87 28.98
C PHE A 21 -10.18 -11.58 28.06
N ALA A 22 -9.91 -12.83 28.41
CA ALA A 22 -9.00 -13.73 27.73
C ALA A 22 -9.59 -14.18 26.39
N VAL A 23 -8.79 -14.13 25.32
CA VAL A 23 -9.14 -14.67 24.01
C VAL A 23 -8.17 -15.80 23.66
N THR A 24 -8.74 -16.99 23.47
CA THR A 24 -8.04 -18.19 23.01
C THR A 24 -7.72 -18.11 21.51
N SER A 25 -6.63 -18.77 21.12
CA SER A 25 -5.89 -18.64 19.87
C SER A 25 -6.52 -19.27 18.62
N SER A 26 -6.06 -18.74 17.47
CA SER A 26 -5.99 -19.25 16.09
C SER A 26 -7.30 -19.30 15.30
N ALA A 27 -7.63 -18.20 14.64
CA ALA A 27 -8.55 -18.20 13.52
C ALA A 27 -7.74 -18.49 12.24
N ALA A 28 -7.94 -19.66 11.64
CA ALA A 28 -7.83 -19.73 10.19
C ALA A 28 -8.94 -18.82 9.64
N ALA A 29 -8.68 -18.09 8.54
CA ALA A 29 -9.71 -17.32 7.87
C ALA A 29 -10.92 -18.24 7.61
N ASP A 30 -12.06 -17.92 8.20
CA ASP A 30 -13.30 -18.66 8.01
C ASP A 30 -13.73 -18.46 6.55
N THR A 31 -13.32 -19.38 5.68
CA THR A 31 -13.85 -19.48 4.31
C THR A 31 -15.26 -20.03 4.41
N GLY A 32 -16.17 -19.24 4.99
CA GLY A 32 -17.58 -19.59 5.10
C GLY A 32 -18.15 -20.02 3.74
N PRO A 33 -19.19 -20.87 3.72
CA PRO A 33 -19.74 -21.42 2.49
C PRO A 33 -20.20 -20.29 1.55
N VAL A 34 -19.99 -20.47 0.24
CA VAL A 34 -20.63 -19.61 -0.77
C VAL A 34 -22.13 -19.88 -0.81
N THR A 35 -22.93 -18.86 -1.10
CA THR A 35 -24.39 -18.98 -1.25
C THR A 35 -24.79 -19.03 -2.72
N SER A 36 -25.73 -19.91 -3.06
CA SER A 36 -26.38 -19.93 -4.38
C SER A 36 -27.58 -18.98 -4.48
N ASN A 37 -28.05 -18.46 -3.33
CA ASN A 37 -29.22 -17.57 -3.24
C ASN A 37 -28.87 -16.37 -2.36
N PRO A 38 -28.08 -15.40 -2.87
CA PRO A 38 -27.82 -14.16 -2.14
C PRO A 38 -29.13 -13.36 -1.96
N PRO A 39 -29.23 -12.51 -0.92
CA PRO A 39 -30.41 -11.67 -0.71
C PRO A 39 -30.58 -10.65 -1.86
N ALA A 40 -31.81 -10.22 -2.09
CA ALA A 40 -32.13 -9.25 -3.15
C ALA A 40 -31.60 -7.83 -2.86
N THR A 41 -31.37 -7.49 -1.59
CA THR A 41 -30.80 -6.22 -1.13
C THR A 41 -29.77 -6.47 -0.05
N PHE A 42 -28.85 -5.52 0.14
CA PHE A 42 -27.80 -5.61 1.14
C PHE A 42 -28.39 -5.55 2.55
N GLY A 43 -28.16 -6.61 3.33
CA GLY A 43 -28.72 -6.76 4.67
C GLY A 43 -27.89 -6.11 5.80
N PRO A 44 -28.37 -6.21 7.06
CA PRO A 44 -27.64 -5.72 8.23
C PRO A 44 -26.43 -6.60 8.62
N THR A 45 -26.29 -7.77 7.99
CA THR A 45 -25.22 -8.75 8.18
C THR A 45 -24.64 -9.15 6.83
N TRP A 46 -23.36 -9.50 6.81
CA TRP A 46 -22.63 -9.92 5.62
C TRP A 46 -21.45 -10.81 6.03
N ASP A 47 -20.93 -11.56 5.06
CA ASP A 47 -19.75 -12.39 5.25
C ASP A 47 -18.51 -11.55 5.56
N SER A 48 -17.61 -12.11 6.38
CA SER A 48 -16.27 -11.56 6.59
C SER A 48 -15.55 -11.30 5.26
N PRO A 49 -14.83 -10.17 5.12
CA PRO A 49 -14.15 -9.84 3.87
C PRO A 49 -13.07 -10.85 3.48
N ARG A 50 -12.90 -11.05 2.17
CA ARG A 50 -11.87 -11.91 1.55
C ARG A 50 -11.14 -11.16 0.44
N THR A 51 -9.91 -11.59 0.17
CA THR A 51 -9.05 -11.04 -0.88
C THR A 51 -8.59 -12.18 -1.80
N ALA A 52 -8.52 -11.93 -3.10
CA ALA A 52 -8.12 -12.94 -4.09
C ALA A 52 -6.59 -13.11 -4.22
N GLU A 53 -5.81 -12.22 -3.62
CA GLU A 53 -4.35 -12.25 -3.65
C GLU A 53 -3.81 -13.60 -3.14
N GLN A 54 -2.81 -14.14 -3.85
CA GLN A 54 -2.19 -15.41 -3.49
C GLN A 54 -1.65 -15.38 -2.05
N PRO A 55 -2.00 -16.37 -1.20
CA PRO A 55 -1.37 -16.56 0.10
C PRO A 55 0.15 -16.65 -0.03
N VAL A 56 0.90 -16.19 0.97
CA VAL A 56 2.36 -16.12 0.84
C VAL A 56 2.93 -17.55 0.72
N PRO A 57 3.62 -17.91 -0.38
CA PRO A 57 4.17 -19.25 -0.52
C PRO A 57 5.24 -19.51 0.54
N VAL A 58 5.16 -20.66 1.21
CA VAL A 58 6.06 -21.04 2.32
C VAL A 58 6.78 -22.35 2.03
N PRO A 59 8.05 -22.49 2.44
CA PRO A 59 8.77 -23.75 2.31
C PRO A 59 8.25 -24.79 3.29
N ASN A 60 8.29 -26.07 2.89
CA ASN A 60 8.00 -27.19 3.79
C ASN A 60 9.21 -27.48 4.70
N THR A 61 9.47 -26.56 5.63
CA THR A 61 10.51 -26.66 6.66
C THR A 61 9.89 -26.34 8.03
N PRO A 62 10.48 -26.81 9.14
CA PRO A 62 10.03 -26.42 10.46
C PRO A 62 9.97 -24.90 10.61
N SER A 63 8.98 -24.40 11.35
CA SER A 63 8.82 -22.98 11.63
C SER A 63 8.59 -22.73 13.12
N CYS A 64 8.78 -21.49 13.56
CA CYS A 64 8.26 -21.01 14.83
C CYS A 64 7.57 -19.66 14.67
N SER A 65 6.59 -19.38 15.52
CA SER A 65 5.78 -18.17 15.47
C SER A 65 6.13 -17.23 16.62
N VAL A 66 6.27 -15.94 16.31
CA VAL A 66 6.41 -14.86 17.28
C VAL A 66 5.13 -14.04 17.27
N THR A 67 4.50 -13.84 18.42
CA THR A 67 3.42 -12.85 18.55
C THR A 67 4.03 -11.46 18.70
N VAL A 68 3.73 -10.56 17.76
CA VAL A 68 4.21 -9.18 17.77
C VAL A 68 3.37 -8.35 18.74
N LEU A 69 2.05 -8.45 18.63
CA LEU A 69 1.10 -7.82 19.54
C LEU A 69 -0.29 -8.47 19.44
N THR A 70 -1.07 -8.29 20.50
CA THR A 70 -2.52 -8.49 20.53
C THR A 70 -3.12 -7.26 21.21
N HIS A 71 -4.03 -6.55 20.54
CA HIS A 71 -4.59 -5.31 21.08
C HIS A 71 -5.96 -4.97 20.47
N GLY A 72 -6.81 -4.30 21.26
CA GLY A 72 -8.06 -3.70 20.79
C GLY A 72 -7.89 -2.19 20.61
N PHE A 73 -7.85 -1.72 19.37
CA PHE A 73 -7.67 -0.30 19.06
C PHE A 73 -9.00 0.45 19.17
N ASP A 74 -9.11 1.33 20.16
CA ASP A 74 -10.31 2.13 20.48
C ASP A 74 -10.06 3.65 20.48
N ASN A 75 -8.81 4.08 20.27
CA ASN A 75 -8.38 5.48 20.28
C ASN A 75 -7.22 5.71 19.28
N PHE A 76 -6.57 6.87 19.33
CA PHE A 76 -5.50 7.27 18.42
C PHE A 76 -4.06 6.94 18.90
N ASP A 77 -3.93 6.25 20.04
CA ASP A 77 -2.64 5.96 20.63
C ASP A 77 -1.81 4.99 19.78
N VAL A 78 -0.50 5.21 19.79
CA VAL A 78 0.46 4.25 19.24
C VAL A 78 0.77 3.22 20.32
N VAL A 79 0.33 2.00 20.10
CA VAL A 79 0.54 0.87 21.01
C VAL A 79 1.95 0.36 20.87
N LYS A 80 2.74 0.45 21.93
CA LYS A 80 4.12 -0.05 21.98
C LYS A 80 4.20 -1.29 22.86
N THR A 81 4.76 -2.38 22.32
CA THR A 81 4.99 -3.63 23.07
C THR A 81 6.43 -4.08 22.92
N PRO A 82 7.01 -4.77 23.93
CA PRO A 82 8.27 -5.48 23.74
C PRO A 82 8.16 -6.48 22.59
N TYR A 83 9.14 -6.46 21.68
CA TYR A 83 9.26 -7.45 20.61
C TYR A 83 10.37 -8.43 20.96
N THR A 84 10.04 -9.72 21.03
CA THR A 84 11.01 -10.78 21.32
C THR A 84 11.35 -11.51 20.04
N ALA A 85 12.63 -11.52 19.66
CA ALA A 85 13.10 -12.25 18.50
C ALA A 85 12.80 -13.76 18.60
N PRO A 86 12.64 -14.45 17.46
CA PRO A 86 12.48 -15.90 17.44
C PRO A 86 13.66 -16.60 18.11
N THR A 87 13.37 -17.63 18.92
CA THR A 87 14.39 -18.46 19.59
C THR A 87 14.76 -19.72 18.79
N CYS A 88 14.01 -20.02 17.73
CA CYS A 88 14.27 -21.15 16.83
C CYS A 88 15.28 -20.78 15.73
N GLY A 89 15.67 -21.74 14.87
CA GLY A 89 16.35 -21.41 13.60
C GLY A 89 17.78 -20.88 13.73
N THR A 90 18.61 -21.50 14.57
CA THR A 90 20.02 -21.10 14.77
C THR A 90 20.89 -21.11 13.51
N LYS A 91 20.43 -21.77 12.42
CA LYS A 91 21.08 -21.79 11.10
C LYS A 91 20.55 -20.74 10.12
N GLY A 92 19.71 -19.82 10.61
CA GLY A 92 19.04 -18.81 9.80
C GLY A 92 17.67 -19.26 9.30
N TYR A 93 16.98 -18.33 8.63
CA TYR A 93 15.61 -18.50 8.16
C TYR A 93 15.55 -18.44 6.64
N ALA A 94 14.71 -19.29 6.06
CA ALA A 94 14.42 -19.31 4.63
C ALA A 94 13.29 -18.35 4.25
N LYS A 95 12.38 -18.06 5.20
CA LYS A 95 11.21 -17.22 4.98
C LYS A 95 10.73 -16.63 6.31
N ALA A 96 10.19 -15.42 6.28
CA ALA A 96 9.39 -14.84 7.36
C ALA A 96 8.06 -14.34 6.80
N VAL A 97 6.94 -14.74 7.41
CA VAL A 97 5.59 -14.37 6.97
C VAL A 97 4.87 -13.68 8.12
N LEU A 98 4.50 -12.41 7.91
CA LEU A 98 3.63 -11.68 8.82
C LEU A 98 2.18 -12.06 8.56
N LYS A 99 1.44 -12.30 9.65
CA LYS A 99 0.00 -12.55 9.65
C LYS A 99 -0.70 -11.57 10.56
N LEU A 100 -1.74 -10.93 10.06
CA LEU A 100 -2.63 -10.08 10.83
C LEU A 100 -4.02 -10.72 10.84
N ASP A 101 -4.49 -11.06 12.04
CA ASP A 101 -5.86 -11.52 12.28
C ASP A 101 -6.63 -10.40 12.97
N GLY A 102 -7.76 -10.02 12.41
CA GLY A 102 -8.59 -8.94 12.91
C GLY A 102 -10.02 -9.36 13.18
N SER A 103 -10.67 -8.70 14.15
CA SER A 103 -12.12 -8.74 14.35
C SER A 103 -12.66 -7.39 14.81
N VAL A 104 -13.85 -7.04 14.32
CA VAL A 104 -14.55 -5.81 14.68
C VAL A 104 -16.05 -6.04 14.61
N LYS A 105 -16.81 -5.43 15.52
CA LYS A 105 -18.28 -5.49 15.55
C LYS A 105 -18.89 -4.15 15.89
N GLY A 106 -20.11 -3.90 15.45
CA GLY A 106 -20.83 -2.65 15.74
C GLY A 106 -20.77 -1.69 14.56
N ARG A 107 -20.53 -0.41 14.84
CA ARG A 107 -20.44 0.65 13.81
C ARG A 107 -19.06 1.28 13.83
N GLN A 108 -18.37 1.31 12.70
CA GLN A 108 -17.08 1.96 12.56
C GLN A 108 -16.79 2.26 11.08
N TYR A 109 -15.98 3.28 10.80
CA TYR A 109 -15.39 3.49 9.47
C TYR A 109 -14.05 2.78 9.35
N ASP A 110 -13.58 2.61 8.12
CA ASP A 110 -12.26 2.09 7.86
C ASP A 110 -11.15 3.00 8.43
N ARG A 111 -10.09 2.39 8.93
CA ARG A 111 -8.96 3.06 9.56
C ARG A 111 -7.67 2.59 8.93
N LEU A 112 -6.77 3.54 8.67
CA LEU A 112 -5.41 3.21 8.32
C LEU A 112 -4.63 2.69 9.53
N GLY A 113 -3.93 1.59 9.29
CA GLY A 113 -3.05 0.92 10.22
C GLY A 113 -1.60 0.98 9.77
N ARG A 114 -0.68 1.10 10.73
CA ARG A 114 0.75 0.94 10.52
C ARG A 114 1.39 0.12 11.63
N LEU A 115 2.32 -0.75 11.28
CA LEU A 115 3.14 -1.52 12.21
C LEU A 115 4.62 -1.30 11.92
N ASP A 116 5.34 -0.85 12.94
CA ASP A 116 6.79 -0.71 12.95
C ASP A 116 7.41 -1.72 13.94
N ILE A 117 8.52 -2.36 13.57
CA ILE A 117 9.32 -3.21 14.47
C ILE A 117 10.75 -2.66 14.48
N ASN A 118 11.27 -2.35 15.67
CA ASN A 118 12.57 -1.70 15.85
C ASN A 118 12.74 -0.43 14.99
N GLY A 119 11.66 0.34 14.85
CA GLY A 119 11.62 1.58 14.06
C GLY A 119 11.45 1.39 12.55
N VAL A 120 11.41 0.16 12.05
CA VAL A 120 11.24 -0.14 10.62
C VAL A 120 9.79 -0.47 10.30
N ARG A 121 9.21 0.20 9.30
CA ARG A 121 7.85 -0.07 8.83
C ARG A 121 7.76 -1.46 8.20
N VAL A 122 6.90 -2.31 8.76
CA VAL A 122 6.67 -3.70 8.32
C VAL A 122 5.35 -3.84 7.57
N LEU A 123 4.29 -3.14 7.99
CA LEU A 123 2.97 -3.21 7.37
C LEU A 123 2.29 -1.83 7.36
N THR A 124 1.65 -1.51 6.24
CA THR A 124 0.64 -0.45 6.13
C THR A 124 -0.65 -1.09 5.58
N THR A 125 -1.79 -0.81 6.22
CA THR A 125 -3.07 -1.53 5.99
C THR A 125 -4.26 -0.60 6.16
N SER A 126 -5.42 -0.96 5.63
CA SER A 126 -6.74 -0.38 5.92
C SER A 126 -7.62 -1.44 6.58
N THR A 127 -8.35 -1.10 7.64
CA THR A 127 -9.28 -2.03 8.31
C THR A 127 -10.62 -2.07 7.59
N PRO A 128 -11.32 -3.21 7.53
CA PRO A 128 -12.68 -3.26 6.99
C PRO A 128 -13.69 -2.52 7.88
N GLU A 129 -14.80 -2.09 7.28
CA GLU A 129 -15.98 -1.61 8.02
C GLU A 129 -16.83 -2.79 8.55
N PRO A 130 -17.25 -2.76 9.83
CA PRO A 130 -17.94 -3.89 10.47
C PRO A 130 -19.44 -3.96 10.20
N SER A 131 -19.97 -5.17 10.36
CA SER A 131 -21.39 -5.40 10.60
C SER A 131 -21.74 -5.26 12.09
N ALA A 132 -23.03 -5.11 12.39
CA ALA A 132 -23.51 -5.10 13.77
C ALA A 132 -23.24 -6.45 14.48
N ALA A 133 -23.32 -7.56 13.74
CA ALA A 133 -23.02 -8.91 14.25
C ALA A 133 -21.51 -9.15 14.43
N GLY A 134 -20.69 -8.40 13.70
CA GLY A 134 -19.24 -8.53 13.67
C GLY A 134 -18.73 -9.26 12.44
N ILE A 135 -17.46 -8.99 12.14
CA ILE A 135 -16.70 -9.61 11.06
C ILE A 135 -15.29 -9.95 11.58
N THR A 136 -14.62 -10.81 10.83
CA THR A 136 -13.21 -11.14 10.97
C THR A 136 -12.49 -10.89 9.65
N TRP A 137 -11.18 -10.68 9.68
CA TRP A 137 -10.38 -10.61 8.45
C TRP A 137 -8.96 -11.11 8.71
N HIS A 138 -8.29 -11.49 7.62
CA HIS A 138 -6.93 -12.01 7.65
C HIS A 138 -6.07 -11.32 6.59
N THR A 139 -4.79 -11.17 6.85
CA THR A 139 -3.82 -10.64 5.89
C THR A 139 -2.46 -11.29 6.08
N GLU A 140 -1.85 -11.71 4.98
CA GLU A 140 -0.47 -12.20 4.95
C GLU A 140 0.45 -11.22 4.21
N LYS A 141 1.69 -11.12 4.69
CA LYS A 141 2.75 -10.38 4.00
C LYS A 141 4.07 -11.13 4.10
N ASP A 142 4.74 -11.30 2.97
CA ASP A 142 6.14 -11.72 2.95
C ASP A 142 6.99 -10.59 3.52
N VAL A 143 7.68 -10.86 4.63
CA VAL A 143 8.57 -9.91 5.31
C VAL A 143 9.98 -10.48 5.43
N THR A 144 10.32 -11.43 4.55
CA THR A 144 11.60 -12.14 4.54
C THR A 144 12.77 -11.19 4.35
N ASP A 145 12.61 -10.17 3.52
CA ASP A 145 13.62 -9.13 3.28
C ASP A 145 13.95 -8.29 4.53
N LEU A 146 13.06 -8.29 5.54
CA LEU A 146 13.23 -7.59 6.82
C LEU A 146 13.87 -8.46 7.92
N LEU A 147 14.28 -9.70 7.63
CA LEU A 147 14.93 -10.61 8.58
C LEU A 147 16.05 -9.97 9.44
N PRO A 148 16.93 -9.09 8.92
CA PRO A 148 17.97 -8.44 9.74
C PRO A 148 17.46 -7.59 10.91
N VAL A 149 16.19 -7.16 10.85
CA VAL A 149 15.49 -6.44 11.93
C VAL A 149 14.61 -7.38 12.74
N LEU A 150 13.93 -8.32 12.10
CA LEU A 150 12.98 -9.23 12.75
C LEU A 150 13.66 -10.29 13.63
N THR A 151 14.95 -10.55 13.42
CA THR A 151 15.74 -11.48 14.24
C THR A 151 16.39 -10.83 15.46
N LYS A 152 16.03 -9.57 15.76
CA LYS A 152 16.53 -8.80 16.91
C LYS A 152 15.39 -8.38 17.83
N SER A 153 15.54 -8.68 19.12
CA SER A 153 14.57 -8.23 20.13
C SER A 153 14.62 -6.71 20.28
N GLY A 154 13.51 -6.10 20.64
CA GLY A 154 13.39 -4.66 20.86
C GLY A 154 11.95 -4.25 21.10
N THR A 155 11.37 -3.46 20.20
CA THR A 155 10.02 -2.88 20.40
C THR A 155 9.22 -2.93 19.11
N SER A 156 7.96 -3.34 19.22
CA SER A 156 6.96 -3.12 18.18
C SER A 156 6.12 -1.89 18.52
N ALA A 157 5.68 -1.17 17.48
CA ALA A 157 4.80 -0.03 17.60
C ALA A 157 3.72 -0.14 16.52
N MET A 158 2.46 -0.23 16.91
CA MET A 158 1.35 -0.28 15.97
C MET A 158 0.32 0.81 16.29
N ALA A 159 -0.23 1.40 15.24
CA ALA A 159 -1.31 2.37 15.36
C ALA A 159 -2.40 2.02 14.35
N ILE A 160 -3.64 1.92 14.83
CA ILE A 160 -4.87 1.98 14.05
C ILE A 160 -5.69 3.08 14.72
N GLY A 161 -5.66 4.29 14.16
CA GLY A 161 -6.26 5.45 14.81
C GLY A 161 -7.78 5.36 14.82
N ASN A 162 -8.38 5.22 15.99
CA ASN A 162 -9.81 4.95 16.12
C ASN A 162 -10.55 5.96 17.02
N VAL A 163 -11.87 6.03 16.87
CA VAL A 163 -12.78 6.75 17.77
C VAL A 163 -13.86 5.77 18.19
N VAL A 164 -14.01 5.57 19.51
CA VAL A 164 -15.09 4.77 20.08
C VAL A 164 -15.96 5.63 20.99
N ASN A 165 -17.27 5.67 20.70
CA ASN A 165 -18.30 6.42 21.43
C ASN A 165 -19.69 5.83 21.16
N ASP A 166 -20.75 6.52 21.59
CA ASP A 166 -22.15 6.05 21.44
C ASP A 166 -22.58 5.84 19.97
N THR A 167 -21.90 6.49 19.02
CA THR A 167 -22.16 6.33 17.58
C THR A 167 -21.23 5.30 16.95
N TYR A 168 -19.93 5.42 17.19
CA TYR A 168 -18.89 4.54 16.65
C TYR A 168 -18.51 3.52 17.71
N THR A 169 -19.11 2.34 17.68
CA THR A 169 -18.98 1.33 18.74
C THR A 169 -17.92 0.26 18.45
N GLY A 170 -17.35 0.26 17.23
CA GLY A 170 -16.40 -0.76 16.81
C GLY A 170 -14.98 -0.54 17.31
N VAL A 171 -14.52 -1.48 18.15
CA VAL A 171 -13.12 -1.66 18.54
C VAL A 171 -12.46 -2.66 17.59
N PHE A 172 -11.33 -2.29 16.98
CA PHE A 172 -10.56 -3.20 16.13
C PHE A 172 -9.66 -4.09 16.96
N ASN A 173 -10.06 -5.34 17.18
CA ASN A 173 -9.25 -6.32 17.89
C ASN A 173 -8.32 -7.00 16.90
N VAL A 174 -7.02 -6.79 17.07
CA VAL A 174 -5.98 -7.27 16.14
C VAL A 174 -4.97 -8.11 16.88
N LYS A 175 -4.60 -9.24 16.26
CA LYS A 175 -3.44 -10.06 16.62
C LYS A 175 -2.49 -10.09 15.43
N VAL A 176 -1.22 -9.78 15.68
CA VAL A 176 -0.16 -9.89 14.68
C VAL A 176 0.85 -10.95 15.09
N THR A 177 1.15 -11.88 14.20
CA THR A 177 2.19 -12.89 14.36
C THR A 177 3.17 -12.87 13.19
N ILE A 178 4.40 -13.32 13.41
CA ILE A 178 5.36 -13.60 12.34
C ILE A 178 5.80 -15.05 12.45
N ASP A 179 5.59 -15.81 11.38
CA ASP A 179 6.06 -17.18 11.24
C ASP A 179 7.43 -17.20 10.57
N PHE A 180 8.42 -17.78 11.25
CA PHE A 180 9.79 -17.90 10.78
C PHE A 180 10.08 -19.32 10.35
N TYR A 181 10.28 -19.53 9.05
CA TYR A 181 10.58 -20.85 8.48
C TYR A 181 12.09 -21.07 8.45
N ILE A 182 12.54 -22.16 9.06
CA ILE A 182 13.95 -22.44 9.31
C ILE A 182 14.62 -22.96 8.05
N ALA A 183 15.81 -22.43 7.74
CA ALA A 183 16.64 -22.98 6.68
C ALA A 183 17.12 -24.40 7.05
N GLN A 184 16.69 -25.41 6.30
CA GLN A 184 17.02 -26.80 6.57
C GLN A 184 17.15 -27.63 5.28
N GLY A 185 18.19 -28.47 5.25
CA GLY A 185 18.45 -29.40 4.15
C GLY A 185 18.68 -28.69 2.80
N PRO A 186 17.84 -28.94 1.78
CA PRO A 186 17.94 -28.28 0.49
C PRO A 186 17.50 -26.81 0.53
N VAL A 187 16.60 -26.43 1.45
CA VAL A 187 16.10 -25.07 1.59
C VAL A 187 17.16 -24.23 2.31
N LYS A 188 17.67 -23.19 1.63
CA LYS A 188 18.73 -22.31 2.14
C LYS A 188 18.14 -21.11 2.86
N ALA A 189 18.97 -20.45 3.68
CA ALA A 189 18.61 -19.18 4.27
C ALA A 189 18.37 -18.15 3.17
N ALA A 190 17.41 -17.26 3.39
CA ALA A 190 17.07 -16.22 2.44
C ALA A 190 18.27 -15.28 2.22
N SER A 191 18.52 -14.94 0.95
CA SER A 191 19.49 -13.91 0.59
C SER A 191 18.85 -12.55 0.80
N THR A 192 19.10 -11.93 1.96
CA THR A 192 18.56 -10.62 2.35
C THR A 192 19.67 -9.58 2.39
N ALA A 193 19.35 -8.33 2.71
CA ALA A 193 20.36 -7.35 3.07
C ALA A 193 21.10 -7.74 4.35
N ASP A 194 22.33 -7.26 4.53
CA ASP A 194 23.06 -7.49 5.79
C ASP A 194 22.52 -6.60 6.90
N GLN A 195 22.01 -5.41 6.53
CA GLN A 195 21.38 -4.47 7.43
C GLN A 195 20.08 -3.95 6.85
N VAL A 196 19.07 -3.85 7.70
CA VAL A 196 17.84 -3.10 7.43
C VAL A 196 17.76 -2.00 8.48
N LEU A 197 17.71 -0.76 8.03
CA LEU A 197 17.88 0.43 8.87
C LEU A 197 16.67 1.35 8.70
N PRO A 198 16.09 1.85 9.81
CA PRO A 198 15.22 3.01 9.74
C PRO A 198 16.05 4.26 9.47
N LEU A 199 15.39 5.35 9.06
CA LEU A 199 16.03 6.66 9.08
C LEU A 199 16.21 7.15 10.52
N ALA A 200 17.36 7.74 10.83
CA ALA A 200 17.64 8.39 12.10
C ALA A 200 17.15 9.85 12.09
N GLY A 201 16.71 10.35 13.25
CA GLY A 201 16.32 11.75 13.41
C GLY A 201 15.18 12.19 12.48
N THR A 202 14.22 11.29 12.24
CA THR A 202 13.09 11.57 11.34
C THR A 202 12.28 12.77 11.81
N ARG A 203 11.94 13.63 10.87
CA ARG A 203 11.11 14.82 11.08
C ARG A 203 10.32 15.12 9.80
N SER A 204 9.25 15.89 9.97
CA SER A 204 8.52 16.46 8.83
C SER A 204 9.03 17.86 8.55
N GLU A 205 9.40 18.15 7.30
CA GLU A 205 9.73 19.50 6.82
C GLU A 205 8.85 19.82 5.61
N SER A 206 7.90 20.76 5.76
CA SER A 206 6.94 21.09 4.69
C SER A 206 6.18 19.88 4.14
N GLY A 207 5.97 18.85 4.97
CA GLY A 207 5.31 17.60 4.58
C GLY A 207 6.25 16.51 4.04
N ASP A 208 7.51 16.85 3.74
CA ASP A 208 8.53 15.85 3.41
C ASP A 208 8.92 15.04 4.64
N LEU A 209 9.22 13.77 4.45
CA LEU A 209 9.96 12.99 5.44
C LEU A 209 11.45 13.25 5.27
N VAL A 210 12.09 13.78 6.31
CA VAL A 210 13.53 14.03 6.33
C VAL A 210 14.16 13.26 7.48
N GLY A 211 15.24 12.55 7.19
CA GLY A 211 16.03 11.84 8.19
C GLY A 211 17.43 11.57 7.67
N THR A 212 18.21 10.77 8.39
CA THR A 212 19.55 10.41 7.95
C THR A 212 19.79 8.91 7.94
N ILE A 213 20.69 8.48 7.05
CA ILE A 213 21.27 7.14 7.05
C ILE A 213 22.78 7.24 7.23
N THR A 214 23.36 6.32 8.00
CA THR A 214 24.82 6.11 8.06
C THR A 214 25.11 4.71 7.54
N ALA A 215 25.53 4.61 6.27
CA ALA A 215 25.86 3.33 5.67
C ALA A 215 27.32 2.92 6.03
N PRO A 216 27.61 1.63 6.22
CA PRO A 216 28.98 1.16 6.39
C PRO A 216 29.88 1.50 5.20
N ARG A 217 31.17 1.71 5.44
CA ARG A 217 32.16 1.90 4.37
C ARG A 217 32.35 0.68 3.46
N SER A 218 31.81 -0.45 3.89
CA SER A 218 31.78 -1.71 3.14
C SER A 218 30.53 -1.90 2.29
N SER A 219 29.64 -0.91 2.16
CA SER A 219 28.41 -1.04 1.37
C SER A 219 28.69 -1.34 -0.11
N GLU A 220 28.05 -2.41 -0.62
CA GLU A 220 28.06 -2.83 -2.03
C GLU A 220 26.77 -2.46 -2.75
N ARG A 221 25.64 -2.47 -2.03
CA ARG A 221 24.30 -2.22 -2.56
C ARG A 221 23.46 -1.51 -1.52
N VAL A 222 22.63 -0.55 -1.95
CA VAL A 222 21.65 0.12 -1.10
C VAL A 222 20.33 0.21 -1.84
N THR A 223 19.25 -0.22 -1.21
CA THR A 223 17.87 -0.02 -1.71
C THR A 223 17.03 0.65 -0.65
N ALA A 224 15.89 1.21 -1.06
CA ALA A 224 14.89 1.75 -0.16
C ALA A 224 13.50 1.24 -0.49
N GLN A 225 12.71 0.99 0.55
CA GLN A 225 11.26 0.85 0.49
C GLN A 225 10.63 2.08 1.11
N VAL A 226 9.76 2.76 0.36
CA VAL A 226 9.03 3.94 0.84
C VAL A 226 7.55 3.61 0.90
N TYR A 227 6.99 3.64 2.10
CA TYR A 227 5.55 3.62 2.30
C TYR A 227 5.04 5.04 2.17
N ALA A 228 4.21 5.28 1.15
CA ALA A 228 3.60 6.58 0.89
C ALA A 228 2.09 6.38 0.74
N THR A 229 1.35 6.83 1.74
CA THR A 229 -0.10 6.61 1.83
C THR A 229 -0.81 7.95 1.94
N GLY A 230 -1.55 8.31 0.89
CA GLY A 230 -2.40 9.50 0.83
C GLY A 230 -3.71 9.25 1.57
N SER A 231 -4.02 10.04 2.61
CA SER A 231 -5.19 9.86 3.48
C SER A 231 -5.43 11.09 4.36
N GLY A 232 -6.51 11.12 5.13
CA GLY A 232 -6.78 12.16 6.13
C GLY A 232 -8.19 12.75 6.07
N GLY A 233 -9.13 12.11 5.38
CA GLY A 233 -10.50 12.61 5.22
C GLY A 233 -10.61 13.85 4.35
N GLY A 234 -9.60 14.12 3.52
CA GLY A 234 -9.55 15.21 2.54
C GLY A 234 -9.17 14.69 1.16
N CYS A 235 -8.83 15.59 0.23
CA CYS A 235 -8.65 15.23 -1.17
C CYS A 235 -7.50 14.24 -1.42
N GLU A 236 -6.49 14.16 -0.55
CA GLU A 236 -5.38 13.21 -0.71
C GLU A 236 -5.78 11.74 -0.54
N GLU A 237 -7.01 11.45 -0.10
CA GLU A 237 -7.60 10.11 -0.21
C GLU A 237 -8.10 9.79 -1.63
N PHE A 238 -8.48 10.82 -2.37
CA PHE A 238 -9.06 10.77 -3.73
C PHE A 238 -8.25 11.61 -4.72
N TRP A 239 -6.93 11.68 -4.54
CA TRP A 239 -6.08 12.62 -5.29
C TRP A 239 -6.13 12.38 -6.80
N ASP A 240 -6.50 11.17 -7.22
CA ASP A 240 -6.69 10.75 -8.61
C ASP A 240 -7.88 11.40 -9.31
N THR A 241 -8.75 12.09 -8.57
CA THR A 241 -9.84 12.93 -9.09
C THR A 241 -9.70 14.39 -8.67
N SER A 242 -8.56 14.82 -8.14
CA SER A 242 -8.36 16.24 -7.78
C SER A 242 -8.39 17.16 -9.00
N ALA A 243 -8.86 18.39 -8.78
CA ALA A 243 -8.88 19.43 -9.81
C ALA A 243 -8.37 20.78 -9.24
N PRO A 244 -7.88 21.70 -10.09
CA PRO A 244 -7.46 23.02 -9.62
C PRO A 244 -8.60 23.77 -8.94
N ALA A 245 -8.33 24.43 -7.81
CA ALA A 245 -9.33 25.20 -7.05
C ALA A 245 -10.17 26.19 -7.91
N SER A 246 -9.65 26.69 -9.03
CA SER A 246 -10.36 27.56 -9.95
C SER A 246 -11.60 26.92 -10.61
N THR A 247 -11.70 25.59 -10.64
CA THR A 247 -12.86 24.90 -11.20
C THR A 247 -14.08 24.92 -10.29
N GLY A 248 -13.87 25.06 -8.97
CA GLY A 248 -14.91 24.88 -7.96
C GLY A 248 -15.17 23.42 -7.56
N TYR A 249 -14.39 22.47 -8.07
CA TYR A 249 -14.52 21.07 -7.69
C TYR A 249 -14.23 20.86 -6.20
N SER A 250 -14.97 19.94 -5.57
CA SER A 250 -14.93 19.65 -4.12
C SER A 250 -13.56 19.17 -3.61
N CYS A 251 -12.71 18.65 -4.50
CA CYS A 251 -11.32 18.30 -4.22
C CYS A 251 -10.33 19.25 -4.92
N PRO A 252 -10.08 20.47 -4.38
CA PRO A 252 -9.34 21.55 -5.03
C PRO A 252 -7.80 21.41 -5.01
N ASP A 253 -7.26 20.21 -4.82
CA ASP A 253 -5.82 19.95 -4.58
C ASP A 253 -4.99 19.76 -5.87
N GLY A 254 -5.27 20.61 -6.86
CA GLY A 254 -4.46 20.75 -8.07
C GLY A 254 -4.77 19.71 -9.15
N LEU A 255 -3.76 19.32 -9.93
CA LEU A 255 -3.95 18.27 -10.94
C LEU A 255 -3.91 16.88 -10.27
N PRO A 256 -4.57 15.87 -10.86
CA PRO A 256 -4.63 14.51 -10.32
C PRO A 256 -3.33 13.72 -10.58
N TYR A 257 -2.22 14.27 -10.12
CA TYR A 257 -0.87 13.73 -10.28
C TYR A 257 -0.15 13.73 -8.94
N ARG A 258 0.39 12.57 -8.55
CA ARG A 258 1.27 12.41 -7.39
C ARG A 258 2.47 11.58 -7.79
N GLU A 259 3.64 11.94 -7.30
CA GLU A 259 4.90 11.22 -7.53
C GLU A 259 5.76 11.30 -6.27
N VAL A 260 6.40 10.20 -5.90
CA VAL A 260 7.19 10.12 -4.67
C VAL A 260 8.68 10.12 -5.03
N ASP A 261 9.34 11.21 -4.69
CA ASP A 261 10.77 11.41 -4.92
C ASP A 261 11.58 11.03 -3.68
N VAL A 262 12.74 10.40 -3.92
CA VAL A 262 13.78 10.17 -2.91
C VAL A 262 15.01 10.99 -3.29
N LEU A 263 15.49 11.80 -2.36
CA LEU A 263 16.71 12.59 -2.49
C LEU A 263 17.75 12.14 -1.47
N ILE A 264 19.01 12.08 -1.91
CA ILE A 264 20.19 11.86 -1.06
C ILE A 264 21.05 13.13 -1.11
N ASP A 265 21.24 13.78 0.04
CA ASP A 265 21.96 15.06 0.16
C ASP A 265 21.50 16.11 -0.86
N GLY A 266 20.18 16.23 -1.04
CA GLY A 266 19.56 17.17 -1.98
C GLY A 266 19.65 16.78 -3.47
N LYS A 267 20.23 15.62 -3.81
CA LYS A 267 20.25 15.09 -5.18
C LYS A 267 19.17 14.04 -5.37
N LEU A 268 18.39 14.16 -6.43
CA LEU A 268 17.40 13.15 -6.81
C LEU A 268 18.07 11.79 -7.01
N ALA A 269 17.63 10.81 -6.23
CA ALA A 269 18.12 9.44 -6.24
C ALA A 269 17.09 8.43 -6.78
N GLY A 270 15.81 8.82 -6.84
CA GLY A 270 14.78 8.09 -7.58
C GLY A 270 13.42 8.76 -7.47
N ALA A 271 12.49 8.33 -8.32
CA ALA A 271 11.10 8.80 -8.40
C ALA A 271 10.20 7.60 -8.68
N ALA A 272 8.97 7.58 -8.14
CA ALA A 272 8.02 6.47 -8.30
C ALA A 272 6.57 6.96 -8.29
N LEU A 273 5.66 6.24 -8.94
CA LEU A 273 4.23 6.54 -8.88
C LEU A 273 3.55 5.76 -7.75
N PRO A 274 2.94 6.43 -6.74
CA PRO A 274 2.11 5.75 -5.75
C PRO A 274 0.82 5.21 -6.39
N ILE A 275 0.35 4.04 -5.95
CA ILE A 275 -0.98 3.54 -6.34
C ILE A 275 -2.05 4.39 -5.64
N ALA A 276 -3.08 4.81 -6.38
CA ALA A 276 -4.28 5.42 -5.79
C ALA A 276 -5.17 4.32 -5.16
N TYR A 277 -4.73 3.80 -4.03
CA TYR A 277 -5.49 2.81 -3.26
C TYR A 277 -6.88 3.36 -2.89
N VAL A 278 -7.90 2.50 -2.99
CA VAL A 278 -9.21 2.81 -2.44
C VAL A 278 -9.34 2.10 -1.09
N TYR A 279 -9.53 2.86 -0.01
CA TYR A 279 -9.78 2.29 1.31
C TYR A 279 -11.20 1.76 1.41
N THR A 280 -11.50 0.95 2.42
CA THR A 280 -12.76 0.18 2.47
C THR A 280 -14.01 1.02 2.76
N GLY A 281 -13.87 2.33 2.98
CA GLY A 281 -14.96 3.31 2.98
C GLY A 281 -14.93 4.29 1.80
N GLY A 282 -13.93 4.18 0.91
CA GLY A 282 -13.66 5.14 -0.16
C GLY A 282 -14.71 5.16 -1.28
N TRP A 283 -14.65 6.19 -2.13
CA TRP A 283 -15.58 6.39 -3.25
C TRP A 283 -17.05 6.49 -2.82
N SER A 284 -17.31 6.95 -1.59
CA SER A 284 -18.64 7.27 -1.03
C SER A 284 -19.71 6.17 -1.15
N ASN A 285 -19.27 4.92 -1.34
CA ASN A 285 -20.14 3.76 -1.49
C ASN A 285 -19.51 2.51 -0.84
N PRO A 286 -19.60 2.41 0.49
CA PRO A 286 -18.85 1.42 1.26
C PRO A 286 -19.34 -0.03 1.00
N PHE A 287 -20.57 -0.21 0.50
CA PHE A 287 -21.12 -1.53 0.13
C PHE A 287 -20.36 -2.23 -1.00
N LEU A 288 -19.56 -1.48 -1.76
CA LEU A 288 -18.68 -2.02 -2.78
C LEU A 288 -17.52 -2.84 -2.17
N TRP A 289 -17.11 -2.50 -0.94
CA TRP A 289 -15.86 -2.95 -0.30
C TRP A 289 -16.04 -3.92 0.88
N TYR A 290 -17.27 -4.03 1.42
CA TYR A 290 -17.52 -4.79 2.65
C TYR A 290 -17.14 -6.27 2.58
N ASN A 291 -17.34 -6.93 1.43
CA ASN A 291 -16.94 -8.33 1.24
C ASN A 291 -15.60 -8.46 0.51
N ILE A 292 -15.37 -7.65 -0.51
CA ILE A 292 -14.16 -7.69 -1.33
C ILE A 292 -13.52 -6.29 -1.25
N PRO A 293 -12.53 -6.09 -0.36
CA PRO A 293 -11.77 -4.86 -0.29
C PRO A 293 -11.11 -4.52 -1.63
N SER A 294 -10.80 -3.25 -1.85
CA SER A 294 -10.02 -2.84 -3.02
C SER A 294 -8.67 -3.59 -3.06
N PRO A 295 -8.19 -3.98 -4.25
CA PRO A 295 -6.87 -4.60 -4.42
C PRO A 295 -5.75 -3.92 -3.61
N GLY A 296 -5.09 -4.69 -2.74
CA GLY A 296 -4.00 -4.21 -1.89
C GLY A 296 -4.39 -3.33 -0.69
N ALA A 297 -5.68 -3.05 -0.42
CA ALA A 297 -6.09 -2.22 0.72
C ALA A 297 -5.64 -2.78 2.08
N PHE A 298 -5.67 -4.11 2.24
CA PHE A 298 -5.23 -4.78 3.46
C PHE A 298 -3.70 -4.91 3.58
N ASN A 299 -2.97 -4.87 2.46
CA ASN A 299 -1.51 -4.95 2.43
C ASN A 299 -0.97 -3.98 1.37
N MET A 300 -0.82 -2.71 1.75
CA MET A 300 -0.29 -1.70 0.85
C MET A 300 1.21 -1.91 0.65
N ALA A 301 1.59 -2.06 -0.62
CA ALA A 301 2.98 -2.29 -1.00
C ALA A 301 3.79 -0.99 -0.88
N PRO A 302 5.04 -1.04 -0.41
CA PRO A 302 5.95 0.10 -0.51
C PRO A 302 6.38 0.32 -1.95
N LEU A 303 6.80 1.55 -2.24
CA LEU A 303 7.53 1.91 -3.45
C LEU A 303 9.00 1.51 -3.28
N GLU A 304 9.52 0.74 -4.24
CA GLU A 304 10.90 0.26 -4.20
C GLU A 304 11.83 1.14 -5.03
N TYR A 305 13.03 1.41 -4.51
CA TYR A 305 14.08 2.20 -5.15
C TYR A 305 15.41 1.48 -5.06
N ASP A 306 16.10 1.31 -6.18
CA ASP A 306 17.50 0.88 -6.17
C ASP A 306 18.40 2.13 -6.10
N LEU A 307 19.02 2.34 -4.94
CA LEU A 307 19.87 3.49 -4.65
C LEU A 307 21.37 3.15 -4.82
N THR A 308 21.69 1.99 -5.40
CA THR A 308 23.07 1.50 -5.54
C THR A 308 23.99 2.47 -6.27
N PRO A 309 23.55 3.23 -7.30
CA PRO A 309 24.39 4.28 -7.89
C PRO A 309 24.91 5.31 -6.88
N PHE A 310 24.19 5.54 -5.78
CA PHE A 310 24.54 6.47 -4.70
C PHE A 310 25.44 5.87 -3.62
N VAL A 311 25.84 4.59 -3.72
CA VAL A 311 26.83 4.00 -2.81
C VAL A 311 28.11 4.84 -2.77
N GLY A 312 28.55 5.40 -3.90
CA GLY A 312 29.71 6.30 -3.95
C GLY A 312 29.56 7.64 -3.22
N VAL A 313 28.35 7.97 -2.75
CA VAL A 313 28.08 9.07 -1.83
C VAL A 313 27.95 8.55 -0.40
N LEU A 314 27.16 7.49 -0.22
CA LEU A 314 26.74 6.96 1.08
C LEU A 314 27.85 6.20 1.85
N ASN A 315 28.86 5.67 1.16
CA ASN A 315 29.82 4.73 1.74
C ASN A 315 31.03 5.39 2.43
N ASP A 316 30.90 6.62 2.93
CA ASP A 316 31.99 7.32 3.63
C ASP A 316 31.96 7.14 5.17
N GLY A 317 30.92 6.46 5.68
CA GLY A 317 30.69 6.19 7.10
C GLY A 317 30.11 7.38 7.89
N LYS A 318 29.67 8.45 7.22
CA LYS A 318 28.98 9.58 7.83
C LYS A 318 27.47 9.48 7.64
N ALA A 319 26.75 10.35 8.35
CA ALA A 319 25.33 10.52 8.15
C ALA A 319 25.06 11.34 6.87
N HIS A 320 24.16 10.84 6.03
CA HIS A 320 23.67 11.50 4.83
C HIS A 320 22.17 11.77 4.96
N GLU A 321 21.71 12.91 4.46
CA GLU A 321 20.27 13.23 4.46
C GLU A 321 19.56 12.34 3.44
N VAL A 322 18.47 11.73 3.88
CA VAL A 322 17.46 11.11 3.03
C VAL A 322 16.19 11.95 3.16
N ARG A 323 15.71 12.46 2.04
CA ARG A 323 14.44 13.19 1.94
C ARG A 323 13.49 12.43 1.03
N VAL A 324 12.28 12.22 1.51
CA VAL A 324 11.16 11.67 0.73
C VAL A 324 10.10 12.75 0.63
N GLN A 325 9.71 13.10 -0.59
CA GLN A 325 8.73 14.15 -0.86
C GLN A 325 7.65 13.64 -1.82
N VAL A 326 6.45 14.19 -1.73
CA VAL A 326 5.34 13.89 -2.65
C VAL A 326 5.14 15.09 -3.57
N ALA A 327 5.59 14.97 -4.83
CA ALA A 327 5.36 15.96 -5.85
C ALA A 327 3.89 15.94 -6.33
N GLY A 328 3.39 17.11 -6.73
CA GLY A 328 2.02 17.29 -7.21
C GLY A 328 0.95 17.40 -6.13
N GLY A 329 1.29 17.20 -4.85
CA GLY A 329 0.39 17.38 -3.71
C GLY A 329 0.34 18.80 -3.14
N PRO A 330 -0.44 19.01 -2.06
CA PRO A 330 -0.54 20.28 -1.36
C PRO A 330 0.83 20.79 -0.89
N SER A 331 1.05 22.10 -0.96
CA SER A 331 2.36 22.73 -0.65
C SER A 331 2.87 22.53 0.79
N ASN A 332 1.99 22.21 1.73
CA ASN A 332 2.32 21.87 3.12
C ASN A 332 2.50 20.35 3.34
N GLY A 333 2.36 19.56 2.27
CA GLY A 333 2.33 18.09 2.24
C GLY A 333 1.33 17.46 3.21
N SER A 334 0.26 18.17 3.56
CA SER A 334 -0.82 17.58 4.34
C SER A 334 -1.47 16.43 3.59
N GLY A 335 -1.88 15.40 4.32
CA GLY A 335 -2.61 14.28 3.75
C GLY A 335 -1.74 13.09 3.30
N TRP A 336 -0.43 13.10 3.58
CA TRP A 336 0.44 11.94 3.31
C TRP A 336 1.12 11.43 4.57
N SER A 337 1.10 10.10 4.74
CA SER A 337 1.93 9.39 5.71
C SER A 337 3.10 8.75 4.98
N LEU A 338 4.32 9.19 5.32
CA LEU A 338 5.56 8.71 4.73
C LEU A 338 6.40 7.90 5.74
N ALA A 339 6.99 6.80 5.29
CA ALA A 339 8.03 6.07 6.01
C ALA A 339 9.03 5.47 5.01
N ALA A 340 10.31 5.43 5.37
CA ALA A 340 11.37 4.86 4.55
C ALA A 340 12.13 3.78 5.32
N VAL A 341 12.41 2.68 4.63
CA VAL A 341 13.18 1.52 5.12
C VAL A 341 14.37 1.33 4.20
N MET A 342 15.57 1.39 4.74
CA MET A 342 16.82 1.29 3.98
C MET A 342 17.39 -0.11 4.12
N GLN A 343 17.79 -0.73 3.01
CA GLN A 343 18.39 -2.06 3.00
C GLN A 343 19.81 -1.96 2.44
N VAL A 344 20.77 -2.51 3.15
CA VAL A 344 22.21 -2.35 2.85
C VAL A 344 22.89 -3.71 2.80
N TRP A 345 23.54 -4.00 1.68
CA TRP A 345 24.44 -5.14 1.51
C TRP A 345 25.88 -4.64 1.61
N THR A 346 26.74 -5.46 2.20
CA THR A 346 28.10 -5.11 2.57
C THR A 346 29.10 -6.18 2.13
N ASP A 347 30.36 -5.77 1.93
CA ASP A 347 31.46 -6.70 1.73
C ASP A 347 31.61 -7.62 2.95
N PRO A 348 31.60 -8.96 2.78
CA PRO A 348 31.69 -9.90 3.90
C PRO A 348 32.98 -9.79 4.73
N LEU A 349 34.04 -9.21 4.16
CA LEU A 349 35.31 -8.96 4.86
C LEU A 349 35.37 -7.57 5.51
N GLY A 350 34.30 -6.77 5.42
CA GLY A 350 34.22 -5.44 6.01
C GLY A 350 35.19 -4.42 5.42
N ARG A 351 35.70 -4.65 4.20
CA ARG A 351 36.67 -3.75 3.56
C ARG A 351 35.98 -2.45 3.15
N THR A 352 36.71 -1.35 3.24
CA THR A 352 36.28 -0.10 2.62
C THR A 352 36.34 -0.25 1.11
N LEU A 353 35.21 0.00 0.43
CA LEU A 353 35.10 -0.19 -1.01
C LEU A 353 35.19 1.18 -1.72
N PRO A 354 36.13 1.37 -2.65
CA PRO A 354 36.10 2.53 -3.54
C PRO A 354 34.80 2.54 -4.33
N ALA A 355 34.11 3.68 -4.36
CA ALA A 355 32.90 3.85 -5.13
C ALA A 355 32.74 5.29 -5.60
N GLN A 356 31.92 5.50 -6.63
CA GLN A 356 31.63 6.82 -7.15
C GLN A 356 30.24 6.86 -7.80
N LEU A 357 29.47 7.92 -7.51
CA LEU A 357 28.34 8.32 -8.33
C LEU A 357 28.87 9.00 -9.61
N VAL A 358 28.59 8.41 -10.77
CA VAL A 358 29.05 8.93 -12.08
C VAL A 358 28.11 10.02 -12.56
N SER A 359 26.80 9.75 -12.55
CA SER A 359 25.78 10.69 -12.99
C SER A 359 24.44 10.40 -12.32
N THR A 360 23.64 11.43 -12.13
CA THR A 360 22.21 11.34 -11.85
C THR A 360 21.50 12.39 -12.68
N SER A 361 20.40 12.02 -13.31
CA SER A 361 19.54 12.92 -14.08
C SER A 361 18.09 12.50 -13.96
N GLY A 362 17.21 13.48 -13.97
CA GLY A 362 15.77 13.26 -13.87
C GLY A 362 15.11 14.61 -13.82
N SER A 363 14.71 15.12 -14.99
CA SER A 363 13.91 16.34 -15.05
C SER A 363 12.62 16.15 -14.26
N PRO A 364 12.02 17.24 -13.72
CA PRO A 364 10.65 17.19 -13.23
C PRO A 364 9.71 16.57 -14.28
N ALA A 365 8.61 15.99 -13.83
CA ALA A 365 7.61 15.42 -14.72
C ALA A 365 7.13 16.45 -15.75
N ALA A 366 7.11 16.06 -17.02
CA ALA A 366 6.49 16.84 -18.08
C ALA A 366 4.99 16.57 -18.05
N ILE A 367 4.22 17.54 -17.56
CA ILE A 367 2.76 17.45 -17.43
C ILE A 367 2.10 18.31 -18.52
N ARG A 368 1.18 17.70 -19.27
CA ARG A 368 0.26 18.37 -20.18
C ARG A 368 -1.14 18.18 -19.63
N SER A 369 -1.90 19.25 -19.47
CA SER A 369 -3.27 19.15 -18.98
C SER A 369 -4.21 20.10 -19.72
N GLN A 370 -5.49 19.74 -19.72
CA GLN A 370 -6.61 20.56 -20.14
C GLN A 370 -7.64 20.55 -19.01
N VAL A 371 -7.99 21.75 -18.54
CA VAL A 371 -8.89 21.93 -17.40
C VAL A 371 -10.09 22.74 -17.87
N THR A 372 -11.29 22.26 -17.56
CA THR A 372 -12.56 22.96 -17.79
C THR A 372 -13.39 22.95 -16.51
N GLY A 373 -14.43 23.78 -16.46
CA GLY A 373 -15.27 23.98 -15.27
C GLY A 373 -14.91 25.27 -14.53
N GLN A 374 -15.92 25.88 -13.92
CA GLN A 374 -15.80 27.09 -13.11
C GLN A 374 -17.04 27.22 -12.22
N ASN A 375 -16.87 27.73 -10.99
CA ASN A 375 -17.97 28.03 -10.06
C ASN A 375 -18.94 26.84 -9.87
N ASP A 376 -18.39 25.64 -9.65
CA ASP A 376 -19.13 24.41 -9.31
C ASP A 376 -20.02 23.88 -10.46
N ASN A 377 -19.80 24.36 -11.68
CA ASN A 377 -20.41 23.82 -12.89
C ASN A 377 -19.61 22.62 -13.42
N ALA A 378 -20.23 21.89 -14.34
CA ALA A 378 -19.64 20.78 -15.05
C ALA A 378 -18.26 21.13 -15.61
N GLY A 379 -17.34 20.17 -15.51
CA GLY A 379 -15.95 20.39 -15.85
C GLY A 379 -15.18 19.10 -16.06
N SER A 380 -13.88 19.26 -16.27
CA SER A 380 -13.00 18.15 -16.56
C SER A 380 -11.55 18.48 -16.27
N VAL A 381 -10.78 17.46 -15.89
CA VAL A 381 -9.32 17.46 -15.98
C VAL A 381 -8.89 16.32 -16.88
N THR A 382 -8.29 16.64 -18.02
CA THR A 382 -7.56 15.67 -18.83
C THR A 382 -6.07 15.94 -18.68
N MET A 383 -5.27 14.91 -18.42
CA MET A 383 -3.86 15.05 -18.08
C MET A 383 -3.02 13.90 -18.65
N ASP A 384 -1.85 14.25 -19.17
CA ASP A 384 -0.76 13.36 -19.52
C ASP A 384 0.52 13.82 -18.81
N ALA A 385 1.08 12.98 -17.94
CA ALA A 385 2.34 13.21 -17.23
C ALA A 385 3.38 12.16 -17.63
N ARG A 386 4.63 12.59 -17.84
CA ARG A 386 5.75 11.69 -18.16
C ARG A 386 7.02 12.11 -17.44
N ARG A 387 7.74 11.15 -16.86
CA ARG A 387 9.06 11.38 -16.28
C ARG A 387 10.03 10.27 -16.68
N SER A 388 11.29 10.64 -16.88
CA SER A 388 12.39 9.69 -17.02
C SER A 388 13.50 10.06 -16.05
N PHE A 389 14.01 9.06 -15.35
CA PHE A 389 15.10 9.17 -14.39
C PHE A 389 16.22 8.20 -14.77
N THR A 390 17.47 8.60 -14.58
CA THR A 390 18.63 7.73 -14.72
C THR A 390 19.72 8.10 -13.72
N ALA A 391 20.25 7.10 -13.02
CA ALA A 391 21.44 7.24 -12.20
C ALA A 391 22.44 6.12 -12.49
N THR A 392 23.73 6.48 -12.56
CA THR A 392 24.83 5.55 -12.78
C THR A 392 25.91 5.76 -11.73
N GLY A 393 26.36 4.68 -11.11
CA GLY A 393 27.48 4.66 -10.17
C GLY A 393 28.27 3.37 -10.28
N TRP A 394 29.43 3.32 -9.64
CA TRP A 394 30.22 2.10 -9.55
C TRP A 394 30.79 1.88 -8.15
N VAL A 395 31.03 0.62 -7.81
CA VAL A 395 31.72 0.16 -6.60
C VAL A 395 32.74 -0.92 -6.95
N ASP A 396 33.94 -0.83 -6.38
CA ASP A 396 35.00 -1.83 -6.53
C ASP A 396 34.83 -2.90 -5.44
N THR A 397 34.36 -4.07 -5.84
CA THR A 397 34.12 -5.23 -4.94
C THR A 397 35.26 -6.23 -5.01
N ALA A 398 35.18 -7.30 -4.19
CA ALA A 398 36.08 -8.46 -4.30
C ALA A 398 36.12 -9.09 -5.70
N ARG A 399 35.03 -8.93 -6.48
CA ARG A 399 34.84 -9.50 -7.81
C ARG A 399 35.30 -8.54 -8.92
N GLY A 400 35.79 -7.34 -8.56
CA GLY A 400 36.12 -6.25 -9.45
C GLY A 400 35.07 -5.14 -9.43
N ARG A 401 35.22 -4.18 -10.34
CA ARG A 401 34.30 -3.06 -10.49
C ARG A 401 32.92 -3.52 -10.96
N VAL A 402 31.91 -3.20 -10.18
CA VAL A 402 30.49 -3.32 -10.54
C VAL A 402 29.98 -1.92 -10.87
N THR A 403 29.50 -1.70 -12.09
CA THR A 403 28.80 -0.47 -12.49
C THR A 403 27.31 -0.73 -12.49
N THR A 404 26.55 0.05 -11.73
CA THR A 404 25.09 -0.05 -11.67
C THR A 404 24.47 1.17 -12.31
N THR A 405 23.56 0.93 -13.26
CA THR A 405 22.70 1.95 -13.87
C THR A 405 21.25 1.63 -13.55
N VAL A 406 20.56 2.59 -12.96
CA VAL A 406 19.13 2.55 -12.68
C VAL A 406 18.45 3.50 -13.65
N GLN A 407 17.46 3.00 -14.38
CA GLN A 407 16.61 3.79 -15.27
C GLN A 407 15.16 3.60 -14.82
N ARG A 408 14.39 4.68 -14.76
CA ARG A 408 12.97 4.61 -14.41
C ARG A 408 12.15 5.49 -15.35
N THR A 409 11.05 4.96 -15.86
CA THR A 409 10.13 5.66 -16.76
C THR A 409 8.74 5.62 -16.13
N LEU A 410 8.15 6.80 -15.96
CA LEU A 410 6.88 7.01 -15.28
C LEU A 410 5.93 7.68 -16.27
N THR A 411 4.71 7.16 -16.39
CA THR A 411 3.64 7.81 -17.16
C THR A 411 2.32 7.75 -16.44
N ASN A 412 1.53 8.81 -16.55
CA ASN A 412 0.15 8.83 -16.09
C ASN A 412 -0.72 9.53 -17.13
N ALA A 413 -1.78 8.87 -17.58
CA ALA A 413 -2.84 9.47 -18.38
C ALA A 413 -4.14 9.40 -17.58
N SER A 414 -4.82 10.53 -17.38
CA SER A 414 -6.05 10.62 -16.62
C SER A 414 -7.07 11.51 -17.32
N ARG A 415 -8.33 11.09 -17.31
CA ARG A 415 -9.49 11.89 -17.70
C ARG A 415 -10.54 11.79 -16.60
N HIS A 416 -10.68 12.86 -15.85
CA HIS A 416 -11.71 13.06 -14.85
C HIS A 416 -12.73 14.08 -15.37
N THR A 417 -14.02 13.78 -15.25
CA THR A 417 -15.11 14.69 -15.64
C THR A 417 -16.22 14.67 -14.61
N TRP A 418 -16.82 15.82 -14.35
CA TRP A 418 -17.97 15.95 -13.46
C TRP A 418 -19.08 16.79 -14.10
N THR A 419 -20.32 16.51 -13.70
CA THR A 419 -21.51 17.29 -14.08
C THR A 419 -21.78 18.42 -13.07
N ASP A 420 -22.76 19.28 -13.38
CA ASP A 420 -23.18 20.36 -12.47
C ASP A 420 -23.52 19.81 -11.07
N GLY A 421 -22.99 20.47 -10.05
CA GLY A 421 -23.15 20.07 -8.65
C GLY A 421 -22.54 18.71 -8.30
N GLU A 422 -21.63 18.19 -9.13
CA GLU A 422 -20.95 16.89 -8.91
C GLU A 422 -21.96 15.72 -8.79
N SER A 423 -23.11 15.87 -9.46
CA SER A 423 -24.16 14.84 -9.51
C SER A 423 -23.70 13.56 -10.21
N ARG A 424 -22.63 13.63 -10.99
CA ARG A 424 -21.90 12.51 -11.58
C ARG A 424 -20.44 12.87 -11.73
N ASP A 425 -19.56 11.97 -11.28
CA ASP A 425 -18.11 12.01 -11.44
C ASP A 425 -17.65 10.76 -12.18
N ASP A 426 -16.97 10.93 -13.31
CA ASP A 426 -16.37 9.85 -14.10
C ASP A 426 -14.84 9.96 -14.08
N LEU A 427 -14.15 8.84 -13.91
CA LEU A 427 -12.69 8.72 -14.00
C LEU A 427 -12.32 7.64 -15.02
N ASP A 428 -11.35 7.93 -15.89
CA ASP A 428 -10.61 6.96 -16.68
C ASP A 428 -9.13 7.30 -16.60
N ALA A 429 -8.38 6.54 -15.81
CA ALA A 429 -6.99 6.83 -15.51
C ALA A 429 -6.11 5.58 -15.52
N ASN A 430 -4.88 5.77 -16.01
CA ASN A 430 -3.87 4.74 -16.18
C ASN A 430 -2.50 5.29 -15.76
N TRP A 431 -1.72 4.44 -15.11
CA TRP A 431 -0.37 4.73 -14.63
C TRP A 431 0.55 3.59 -15.04
N SER A 432 1.78 3.93 -15.39
CA SER A 432 2.84 2.97 -15.71
C SER A 432 4.13 3.42 -15.05
N ASP A 433 4.72 2.53 -14.25
CA ASP A 433 5.99 2.71 -13.58
C ASP A 433 6.91 1.55 -13.94
N LYS A 434 7.97 1.85 -14.70
CA LYS A 434 8.94 0.85 -15.15
C LYS A 434 10.34 1.21 -14.68
N GLN A 435 10.92 0.36 -13.85
CA GLN A 435 12.32 0.42 -13.43
C GLN A 435 13.14 -0.66 -14.15
N VAL A 436 14.33 -0.29 -14.62
CA VAL A 436 15.36 -1.20 -15.14
C VAL A 436 16.65 -0.94 -14.38
N VAL A 437 17.17 -1.96 -13.71
CA VAL A 437 18.47 -1.94 -13.02
C VAL A 437 19.43 -2.81 -13.79
N THR A 438 20.52 -2.23 -14.27
CA THR A 438 21.59 -2.95 -14.98
C THR A 438 22.86 -2.92 -14.15
N SER A 439 23.41 -4.08 -13.82
CA SER A 439 24.69 -4.24 -13.14
C SER A 439 25.71 -4.88 -14.09
N ALA A 440 26.78 -4.17 -14.39
CA ALA A 440 27.83 -4.56 -15.32
C ALA A 440 29.17 -4.79 -14.61
N GLU A 441 29.82 -5.89 -14.95
CA GLU A 441 31.15 -6.27 -14.45
C GLU A 441 32.07 -6.57 -15.65
N LYS A 442 33.38 -6.33 -15.48
CA LYS A 442 34.36 -6.61 -16.53
C LYS A 442 34.32 -8.10 -16.91
N ASN A 443 34.36 -8.40 -18.21
CA ASN A 443 34.37 -9.76 -18.78
C ASN A 443 33.14 -10.62 -18.42
N ARG A 444 32.03 -10.02 -17.97
CA ARG A 444 30.76 -10.70 -17.72
C ARG A 444 29.66 -10.04 -18.54
N LYS A 445 28.67 -10.84 -18.95
CA LYS A 445 27.42 -10.26 -19.47
C LYS A 445 26.75 -9.47 -18.33
N PRO A 446 26.10 -8.33 -18.60
CA PRO A 446 25.37 -7.60 -17.57
C PRO A 446 24.27 -8.45 -16.94
N SER A 447 24.00 -8.19 -15.67
CA SER A 447 22.77 -8.60 -15.01
C SER A 447 21.75 -7.48 -15.15
N VAL A 448 20.51 -7.81 -15.48
CA VAL A 448 19.43 -6.84 -15.69
C VAL A 448 18.21 -7.28 -14.91
N ALA A 449 17.65 -6.41 -14.08
CA ALA A 449 16.36 -6.60 -13.43
C ALA A 449 15.38 -5.54 -13.95
N THR A 450 14.17 -5.95 -14.31
CA THR A 450 13.08 -5.09 -14.75
C THR A 450 11.88 -5.33 -13.85
N THR A 451 11.33 -4.25 -13.30
CA THR A 451 10.06 -4.24 -12.59
C THR A 451 9.15 -3.26 -13.31
N ALA A 452 8.01 -3.74 -13.80
CA ALA A 452 6.96 -2.92 -14.39
C ALA A 452 5.69 -3.04 -13.55
N LEU A 453 5.13 -1.91 -13.15
CA LEU A 453 3.87 -1.80 -12.44
C LEU A 453 2.95 -0.91 -13.27
N ASP A 454 1.91 -1.51 -13.82
CA ASP A 454 0.84 -0.81 -14.52
C ASP A 454 -0.43 -0.90 -13.68
N TRP A 455 -1.10 0.22 -13.47
CA TRP A 455 -2.38 0.20 -12.78
C TRP A 455 -3.36 1.19 -13.40
N SER A 456 -4.65 0.90 -13.20
CA SER A 456 -5.74 1.64 -13.83
C SER A 456 -6.93 1.71 -12.89
N LYS A 457 -7.72 2.77 -13.08
CA LYS A 457 -8.97 2.98 -12.38
C LYS A 457 -9.94 3.64 -13.33
N LYS A 458 -11.08 2.99 -13.53
CA LYS A 458 -12.10 3.43 -14.47
C LYS A 458 -13.47 3.22 -13.90
N GLY A 459 -14.28 4.26 -13.86
CA GLY A 459 -15.60 4.15 -13.27
C GLY A 459 -16.29 5.49 -13.11
N TYR A 460 -17.41 5.47 -12.41
CA TYR A 460 -18.13 6.67 -12.04
C TYR A 460 -18.84 6.52 -10.70
N ILE A 461 -19.18 7.65 -10.10
CA ILE A 461 -20.14 7.76 -9.01
C ILE A 461 -21.20 8.79 -9.38
N THR A 462 -22.45 8.57 -8.98
CA THR A 462 -23.53 9.56 -9.09
C THR A 462 -24.15 9.87 -7.75
N PHE A 463 -24.63 11.11 -7.60
CA PHE A 463 -25.47 11.58 -6.51
C PHE A 463 -26.74 12.19 -7.12
N LEU A 464 -27.73 11.35 -7.42
CA LEU A 464 -28.98 11.80 -8.05
C LEU A 464 -30.06 11.99 -6.98
N PRO A 465 -30.85 13.09 -6.99
CA PRO A 465 -31.94 13.26 -6.04
C PRO A 465 -32.95 12.10 -6.11
N HIS A 466 -33.31 11.56 -4.96
CA HIS A 466 -34.28 10.47 -4.87
C HIS A 466 -35.71 11.01 -5.07
N PRO A 467 -36.51 10.45 -5.99
CA PRO A 467 -37.87 10.90 -6.21
C PRO A 467 -38.75 10.76 -4.95
N GLY A 468 -39.33 11.87 -4.50
CA GLY A 468 -40.34 11.85 -3.44
C GLY A 468 -39.81 11.88 -2.00
N ILE A 469 -38.50 11.86 -1.78
CA ILE A 469 -37.89 12.07 -0.45
C ILE A 469 -36.94 13.28 -0.54
N PRO A 470 -37.32 14.45 0.02
CA PRO A 470 -36.45 15.62 0.06
C PRO A 470 -35.09 15.31 0.70
N ASP A 471 -34.03 15.88 0.15
CA ASP A 471 -32.63 15.74 0.62
C ASP A 471 -32.08 14.29 0.64
N ALA A 472 -32.81 13.34 0.03
CA ALA A 472 -32.32 11.98 -0.20
C ALA A 472 -31.75 11.85 -1.62
N TYR A 473 -30.76 10.96 -1.76
CA TYR A 473 -30.03 10.76 -3.02
C TYR A 473 -29.84 9.28 -3.30
N ASP A 474 -30.07 8.88 -4.55
CA ASP A 474 -29.66 7.59 -5.08
C ASP A 474 -28.18 7.69 -5.47
N ILE A 475 -27.33 7.08 -4.64
CA ILE A 475 -25.90 6.95 -4.94
C ILE A 475 -25.69 5.68 -5.75
N THR A 476 -24.99 5.78 -6.87
CA THR A 476 -24.58 4.62 -7.68
C THR A 476 -23.11 4.74 -8.02
N THR A 477 -22.37 3.66 -7.83
CA THR A 477 -20.96 3.54 -8.18
C THR A 477 -20.78 2.35 -9.10
N ASP A 478 -20.01 2.51 -10.16
CA ASP A 478 -19.52 1.45 -11.03
C ASP A 478 -18.02 1.66 -11.21
N LEU A 479 -17.20 0.68 -10.83
CA LEU A 479 -15.77 0.84 -10.74
C LEU A 479 -15.03 -0.42 -11.18
N THR A 480 -14.03 -0.21 -12.03
CA THR A 480 -13.04 -1.20 -12.43
C THR A 480 -11.65 -0.72 -11.99
N ILE A 481 -10.91 -1.58 -11.30
CA ILE A 481 -9.51 -1.37 -10.93
C ILE A 481 -8.69 -2.50 -11.53
N GLY A 482 -7.56 -2.19 -12.14
CA GLY A 482 -6.59 -3.18 -12.60
C GLY A 482 -5.21 -2.85 -12.08
N ILE A 483 -4.50 -3.84 -11.53
CA ILE A 483 -3.09 -3.74 -11.12
C ILE A 483 -2.34 -4.90 -11.76
N ASN A 484 -1.33 -4.60 -12.56
CA ASN A 484 -0.48 -5.56 -13.23
C ASN A 484 0.97 -5.32 -12.81
N ARG A 485 1.66 -6.37 -12.36
CA ARG A 485 3.09 -6.33 -12.03
C ARG A 485 3.81 -7.37 -12.87
N ASP A 486 4.91 -6.99 -13.49
CA ASP A 486 5.81 -7.90 -14.21
C ASP A 486 7.25 -7.70 -13.72
N GLU A 487 7.85 -8.78 -13.24
CA GLU A 487 9.20 -8.83 -12.72
C GLU A 487 10.01 -9.85 -13.50
N GLN A 488 11.06 -9.36 -14.14
CA GLN A 488 11.94 -10.18 -14.97
C GLN A 488 13.38 -9.86 -14.62
N SER A 489 14.22 -10.89 -14.53
CA SER A 489 15.65 -10.65 -14.35
C SER A 489 16.54 -11.65 -15.08
N THR A 490 17.74 -11.18 -15.42
CA THR A 490 18.82 -12.00 -15.93
C THR A 490 20.05 -11.76 -15.07
N VAL A 491 20.76 -12.83 -14.70
CA VAL A 491 22.03 -12.75 -13.97
C VAL A 491 23.13 -13.27 -14.87
N TYR A 492 24.06 -12.41 -15.23
CA TYR A 492 25.13 -12.70 -16.20
C TYR A 492 24.61 -13.32 -17.51
N GLY A 493 23.48 -12.79 -18.00
CA GLY A 493 22.79 -13.27 -19.20
C GLY A 493 22.00 -14.58 -19.04
N ARG A 494 21.86 -15.13 -17.84
CA ARG A 494 21.00 -16.27 -17.54
C ARG A 494 19.66 -15.79 -16.97
N PRO A 495 18.51 -16.09 -17.60
CA PRO A 495 17.20 -15.79 -17.04
C PRO A 495 17.05 -16.37 -15.63
N GLN A 496 16.42 -15.60 -14.75
CA GLN A 496 15.93 -16.06 -13.45
C GLN A 496 14.41 -16.23 -13.53
N PRO A 497 13.80 -17.01 -12.63
CA PRO A 497 12.34 -17.08 -12.54
C PRO A 497 11.73 -15.69 -12.42
N GLY A 498 10.82 -15.37 -13.33
CA GLY A 498 10.03 -14.13 -13.29
C GLY A 498 8.76 -14.29 -12.45
N LEU A 499 8.11 -13.16 -12.18
CA LEU A 499 6.78 -13.11 -11.57
C LEU A 499 5.91 -12.13 -12.36
N THR A 500 4.78 -12.60 -12.84
CA THR A 500 3.74 -11.75 -13.41
C THR A 500 2.46 -11.90 -12.61
N THR A 501 1.89 -10.80 -12.13
CA THR A 501 0.62 -10.80 -11.40
C THR A 501 -0.39 -9.87 -12.05
N THR A 502 -1.65 -10.27 -12.05
CA THR A 502 -2.79 -9.42 -12.43
C THR A 502 -3.81 -9.42 -11.31
N ASN A 503 -4.26 -8.26 -10.86
CA ASN A 503 -5.32 -8.12 -9.88
C ASN A 503 -6.39 -7.19 -10.45
N THR A 504 -7.55 -7.74 -10.81
CA THR A 504 -8.66 -6.97 -11.38
C THR A 504 -9.84 -7.00 -10.43
N PHE A 505 -10.37 -5.83 -10.13
CA PHE A 505 -11.63 -5.65 -9.42
C PHE A 505 -12.65 -5.02 -10.37
N THR A 506 -13.88 -5.52 -10.36
CA THR A 506 -15.04 -4.87 -10.98
C THR A 506 -16.17 -4.89 -9.97
N GLY A 507 -16.84 -3.77 -9.75
CA GLY A 507 -18.02 -3.79 -8.91
C GLY A 507 -18.96 -2.64 -9.17
N GLN A 508 -20.21 -2.90 -8.86
CA GLN A 508 -21.31 -1.94 -8.92
C GLN A 508 -22.03 -1.96 -7.58
N ALA A 509 -22.29 -0.80 -7.02
CA ALA A 509 -23.08 -0.68 -5.80
C ALA A 509 -24.02 0.52 -5.89
N SER A 510 -25.16 0.44 -5.22
CA SER A 510 -26.06 1.57 -5.06
C SER A 510 -26.61 1.63 -3.65
N TRP A 511 -26.91 2.82 -3.16
CA TRP A 511 -27.61 2.98 -1.90
C TRP A 511 -28.36 4.31 -1.78
N LEU A 512 -29.42 4.29 -0.97
CA LEU A 512 -30.21 5.48 -0.66
C LEU A 512 -29.54 6.28 0.47
N TYR A 513 -28.98 7.42 0.10
CA TYR A 513 -28.35 8.40 0.99
C TYR A 513 -29.35 9.45 1.49
N GLY A 514 -29.00 10.18 2.55
CA GLY A 514 -29.81 11.26 3.11
C GLY A 514 -31.01 10.80 3.94
N VAL A 515 -31.21 9.49 4.10
CA VAL A 515 -32.32 8.91 4.88
C VAL A 515 -31.85 8.28 6.20
N PRO A 516 -32.77 8.16 7.19
CA PRO A 516 -32.56 7.35 8.39
C PRO A 516 -32.08 5.93 8.07
N ARG A 517 -31.31 5.31 8.97
CA ARG A 517 -30.61 4.04 8.69
C ARG A 517 -31.56 2.91 8.30
N GLU A 518 -32.73 2.86 8.91
CA GLU A 518 -33.78 1.89 8.66
C GLU A 518 -34.45 2.02 7.29
N GLN A 519 -34.28 3.18 6.63
CA GLN A 519 -34.78 3.44 5.28
C GLN A 519 -33.69 3.25 4.21
N ARG A 520 -32.44 3.03 4.60
CA ARG A 520 -31.34 2.83 3.66
C ARG A 520 -31.51 1.48 2.99
N THR A 521 -31.82 1.50 1.71
CA THR A 521 -31.73 0.33 0.84
C THR A 521 -30.44 0.39 0.07
N ALA A 522 -29.74 -0.74 -0.05
CA ALA A 522 -28.52 -0.84 -0.81
C ALA A 522 -28.50 -2.12 -1.65
N SER A 523 -27.73 -2.08 -2.74
CA SER A 523 -27.38 -3.24 -3.54
C SER A 523 -25.89 -3.21 -3.86
N SER A 524 -25.25 -4.36 -3.96
CA SER A 524 -23.88 -4.45 -4.47
C SER A 524 -23.63 -5.77 -5.19
N HIS A 525 -22.74 -5.69 -6.17
CA HIS A 525 -22.14 -6.82 -6.84
C HIS A 525 -20.67 -6.48 -7.08
N SER A 526 -19.78 -7.27 -6.50
CA SER A 526 -18.33 -7.08 -6.59
C SER A 526 -17.67 -8.37 -7.04
N LYS A 527 -16.62 -8.24 -7.84
CA LYS A 527 -15.82 -9.35 -8.33
C LYS A 527 -14.34 -8.98 -8.30
N GLN A 528 -13.52 -9.91 -7.82
CA GLN A 528 -12.07 -9.82 -7.90
C GLN A 528 -11.53 -11.06 -8.61
N VAL A 529 -10.58 -10.85 -9.52
CA VAL A 529 -9.81 -11.90 -10.17
C VAL A 529 -8.34 -11.60 -10.00
N TYR A 530 -7.65 -12.49 -9.31
CA TYR A 530 -6.20 -12.44 -9.16
C TYR A 530 -5.56 -13.59 -9.92
N THR A 531 -4.45 -13.32 -10.61
CA THR A 531 -3.55 -14.34 -11.13
C THR A 531 -2.11 -14.03 -10.77
N ALA A 532 -1.32 -15.07 -10.49
CA ALA A 532 0.12 -14.98 -10.40
C ALA A 532 0.74 -16.12 -11.23
N ARG A 533 1.79 -15.81 -11.97
CA ARG A 533 2.54 -16.78 -12.78
C ARG A 533 4.02 -16.63 -12.51
N THR A 534 4.67 -17.75 -12.28
CA THR A 534 6.13 -17.88 -12.28
C THR A 534 6.54 -18.99 -13.24
N ASP A 535 7.85 -19.14 -13.47
CA ASP A 535 8.37 -20.21 -14.32
C ASP A 535 8.00 -21.60 -13.75
N GLY A 536 6.91 -22.18 -14.28
CA GLY A 536 6.42 -23.51 -13.91
C GLY A 536 5.31 -23.56 -12.86
N SER A 537 4.81 -22.42 -12.38
CA SER A 537 3.63 -22.38 -11.49
C SER A 537 2.64 -21.28 -11.87
N ALA A 538 1.36 -21.53 -11.64
CA ALA A 538 0.30 -20.58 -11.88
C ALA A 538 -0.73 -20.66 -10.75
N TYR A 539 -1.14 -19.49 -10.28
CA TYR A 539 -2.20 -19.29 -9.29
C TYR A 539 -3.31 -18.47 -9.92
N ARG A 540 -4.56 -18.82 -9.63
CA ARG A 540 -5.73 -18.03 -9.97
C ARG A 540 -6.77 -18.13 -8.88
N HIS A 541 -7.31 -17.00 -8.46
CA HIS A 541 -8.42 -16.93 -7.52
C HIS A 541 -9.48 -15.97 -8.03
N THR A 542 -10.73 -16.43 -8.07
CA THR A 542 -11.90 -15.62 -8.42
C THR A 542 -12.83 -15.55 -7.23
N LEU A 543 -13.13 -14.32 -6.79
CA LEU A 543 -14.12 -14.01 -5.78
C LEU A 543 -15.26 -13.23 -6.44
N GLU A 544 -16.51 -13.59 -6.13
CA GLU A 544 -17.69 -12.78 -6.44
C GLU A 544 -18.58 -12.70 -5.20
N ALA A 545 -19.10 -11.50 -4.93
CA ALA A 545 -20.02 -11.26 -3.82
C ALA A 545 -21.21 -10.42 -4.29
N VAL A 546 -22.39 -10.79 -3.82
CA VAL A 546 -23.65 -10.10 -4.10
C VAL A 546 -24.32 -9.78 -2.77
N ASN A 547 -24.62 -8.49 -2.55
CA ASN A 547 -25.42 -8.00 -1.42
C ASN A 547 -24.98 -8.52 -0.03
N GLY A 548 -23.66 -8.63 0.19
CA GLY A 548 -23.14 -9.06 1.49
C GLY A 548 -22.63 -10.49 1.54
N TYR A 549 -22.78 -11.29 0.47
CA TYR A 549 -22.50 -12.72 0.53
C TYR A 549 -21.72 -13.21 -0.68
N PHE A 550 -20.74 -14.09 -0.45
CA PHE A 550 -19.96 -14.68 -1.54
C PHE A 550 -20.78 -15.67 -2.35
N THR A 551 -20.81 -15.49 -3.67
CA THR A 551 -21.44 -16.40 -4.65
C THR A 551 -20.41 -17.22 -5.41
N VAL A 552 -19.16 -16.74 -5.48
CA VAL A 552 -18.02 -17.46 -6.07
C VAL A 552 -16.82 -17.30 -5.16
N ASP A 553 -16.14 -18.42 -4.91
CA ASP A 553 -14.83 -18.50 -4.27
C ASP A 553 -14.08 -19.69 -4.90
N GLU A 554 -13.39 -19.42 -6.00
CA GLU A 554 -12.74 -20.43 -6.84
C GLU A 554 -11.23 -20.21 -6.90
N GLU A 555 -10.48 -21.08 -6.22
CA GLU A 555 -9.03 -21.06 -6.17
C GLU A 555 -8.42 -22.21 -6.99
N GLN A 556 -7.38 -21.91 -7.78
CA GLN A 556 -6.67 -22.86 -8.64
C GLN A 556 -5.16 -22.65 -8.53
N GLY A 557 -4.43 -23.76 -8.34
CA GLY A 557 -2.98 -23.76 -8.12
C GLY A 557 -2.64 -23.31 -6.70
N ARG A 558 -1.98 -24.17 -5.91
CA ARG A 558 -1.40 -23.82 -4.61
C ARG A 558 0.04 -24.29 -4.56
#